data_AF-C9MUG0-F1
#
_entry.id   AF-C9MUG0-F1
#
_cell.length_a   1.000
_cell.length_b   1.000
_cell.length_c   1.000
_cell.angle_alpha   90.00
_cell.angle_beta   90.00
_cell.angle_gamma   90.00
#
_symmetry.space_group_name_H-M   'P 1'
#
loop_
_entity.id
_entity.type
_entity.pdbx_description
1 polymer ?
#
loop_
_entity_poly.entity_id
_entity_poly.type
_entity_poly.pdbx_seq_one_letter_code
_entity_poly.pdbx_strand_id
1 'polypeptide(L)'
;MLGSISAGYKLAYILEDMEKEKNPAKAEEDQVKQSKEAKKILERLANSGDDYSMVDLRLYYPETDKMVRTLNLKAAAKLNTTAFYNLGVYYYNQKNKQKSKFYFKVAKENGYDIGEIFDAYLMN
;
A
#
# COMPACT_ATOMS: atom_id res chain seq x y z
N MET A 1 6.05 -24.77 -7.83
CA MET A 1 6.85 -23.95 -6.89
C MET A 1 6.78 -22.52 -7.34
N LEU A 2 6.31 -21.60 -6.49
CA LEU A 2 6.61 -20.18 -6.70
C LEU A 2 8.12 -20.03 -6.46
N GLY A 3 8.80 -19.25 -7.30
CA GLY A 3 10.18 -18.84 -7.00
C GLY A 3 10.27 -18.11 -5.66
N SER A 4 11.47 -17.69 -5.25
CA SER A 4 11.60 -16.91 -4.01
C SER A 4 10.68 -15.67 -4.03
N ILE A 5 10.21 -15.25 -2.85
CA ILE A 5 9.41 -14.01 -2.70
C ILE A 5 10.12 -12.84 -3.40
N SER A 6 11.43 -12.71 -3.20
CA SER A 6 12.25 -11.69 -3.85
C SER A 6 12.21 -11.73 -5.38
N ALA A 7 12.25 -12.92 -5.98
CA ALA A 7 12.18 -13.05 -7.44
C ALA A 7 10.78 -12.70 -7.96
N GLY A 8 9.72 -13.14 -7.27
CA GLY A 8 8.35 -12.75 -7.61
C GLY A 8 8.14 -11.24 -7.53
N TYR A 9 8.64 -10.62 -6.46
CA TYR A 9 8.55 -9.19 -6.23
C TYR A 9 9.26 -8.40 -7.33
N LYS A 10 10.52 -8.73 -7.65
CA LYS A 10 11.26 -8.11 -8.76
C LYS A 10 10.55 -8.25 -10.10
N LEU A 11 9.99 -9.43 -10.38
CA LEU A 11 9.23 -9.65 -11.61
C LEU A 11 7.97 -8.77 -11.67
N ALA A 12 7.24 -8.61 -10.56
CA ALA A 12 6.08 -7.72 -10.51
C ALA A 12 6.44 -6.27 -10.83
N TYR A 13 7.56 -5.76 -10.32
CA TYR A 13 8.04 -4.41 -10.63
C TYR A 13 8.40 -4.24 -12.10
N ILE A 14 9.17 -5.17 -12.68
CA ILE A 14 9.53 -5.14 -14.10
C ILE A 14 8.27 -5.14 -14.97
N LEU A 15 7.27 -5.97 -14.64
CA LEU A 15 6.03 -6.04 -15.40
C LEU A 15 5.17 -4.77 -15.27
N GLU A 16 5.20 -4.11 -14.12
CA GLU A 16 4.53 -2.82 -13.94
C GLU A 16 5.22 -1.72 -14.77
N ASP A 17 6.55 -1.66 -14.75
CA ASP A 17 7.29 -0.67 -15.52
C ASP A 17 7.13 -0.88 -17.03
N MET A 18 7.15 -2.13 -17.49
CA MET A 18 6.82 -2.48 -18.88
C MET A 18 5.39 -2.09 -19.28
N GLU A 19 4.42 -2.14 -18.36
CA GLU A 19 3.04 -1.72 -18.64
C GLU A 19 2.95 -0.19 -18.78
N LYS A 20 3.65 0.55 -17.91
CA LYS A 20 3.74 2.02 -18.00
C LYS A 20 4.38 2.48 -19.30
N GLU A 21 5.45 1.82 -19.73
CA GLU A 21 6.11 2.12 -21.01
C GLU A 21 5.19 1.92 -22.22
N LYS A 22 4.30 0.92 -22.17
CA LYS A 22 3.32 0.67 -23.24
C LYS A 22 2.17 1.69 -23.24
N ASN A 23 1.76 2.17 -22.06
CA ASN A 23 0.57 3.00 -21.88
C ASN A 23 0.87 4.26 -21.03
N PRO A 24 1.79 5.14 -21.46
CA PRO A 24 2.27 6.26 -20.62
C PRO A 24 1.16 7.25 -20.26
N ALA A 25 0.26 7.56 -21.20
CA ALA A 25 -0.86 8.48 -20.96
C ALA A 25 -1.80 7.99 -19.84
N LYS A 26 -2.03 6.68 -19.73
CA LYS A 26 -2.85 6.10 -18.66
C LYS A 26 -2.10 6.04 -17.32
N ALA A 27 -0.78 5.88 -17.35
CA ALA A 27 0.04 5.88 -16.14
C ALA A 27 0.07 7.26 -15.46
N GLU A 28 -0.10 8.34 -16.23
CA GLU A 28 -0.19 9.71 -15.72
C GLU A 28 -1.61 10.08 -15.25
N GLU A 29 -2.65 9.48 -15.85
CA GLU A 29 -4.06 9.76 -15.55
C GLU A 29 -4.55 9.02 -14.29
N ASP A 30 -4.16 7.75 -14.13
CA ASP A 30 -4.60 6.92 -13.02
C ASP A 30 -3.57 6.88 -11.88
N GLN A 31 -3.99 7.24 -10.66
CA GLN A 31 -3.20 7.04 -9.43
C GLN A 31 -3.08 5.55 -9.03
N VAL A 32 -3.51 4.64 -9.91
CA VAL A 32 -3.63 3.20 -9.69
C VAL A 32 -2.73 2.46 -10.68
N LYS A 33 -1.95 1.50 -10.19
CA LYS A 33 -1.12 0.60 -11.00
C LYS A 33 -1.96 -0.27 -11.92
N GLN A 34 -1.43 -0.60 -13.09
CA GLN A 34 -2.25 -1.12 -14.19
C GLN A 34 -1.88 -2.54 -14.64
N SER A 35 -0.65 -3.01 -14.40
CA SER A 35 -0.20 -4.33 -14.88
C SER A 35 -0.98 -5.47 -14.21
N LYS A 36 -1.78 -6.19 -15.00
CA LYS A 36 -2.58 -7.33 -14.53
C LYS A 36 -1.69 -8.49 -14.09
N GLU A 37 -0.59 -8.70 -14.79
CA GLU A 37 0.39 -9.73 -14.50
C GLU A 37 1.13 -9.42 -13.19
N ALA A 38 1.58 -8.18 -13.00
CA ALA A 38 2.20 -7.75 -11.75
C ALA A 38 1.23 -7.89 -10.57
N LYS A 39 -0.02 -7.43 -10.74
CA LYS A 39 -1.08 -7.59 -9.74
C LYS A 39 -1.25 -9.05 -9.32
N LYS A 40 -1.35 -9.97 -10.29
CA LYS A 40 -1.53 -11.41 -10.02
C LYS A 40 -0.34 -12.02 -9.26
N ILE A 41 0.88 -11.53 -9.49
CA ILE A 41 2.05 -11.95 -8.74
C ILE A 41 1.96 -11.45 -7.29
N LEU A 42 1.67 -10.17 -7.08
CA LEU A 42 1.51 -9.59 -5.75
C LEU A 42 0.36 -10.25 -4.98
N GLU A 43 -0.75 -10.60 -5.62
CA GLU A 43 -1.84 -11.39 -5.02
C GLU A 43 -1.34 -12.73 -4.47
N ARG A 44 -0.51 -13.45 -5.24
CA ARG A 44 0.07 -14.73 -4.80
C ARG A 44 1.03 -14.55 -3.63
N LEU A 45 1.89 -13.55 -3.68
CA LEU A 45 2.83 -13.24 -2.61
C LEU A 45 2.11 -12.81 -1.33
N ALA A 46 1.12 -11.92 -1.44
CA ALA A 46 0.27 -11.51 -0.34
C ALA A 46 -0.48 -12.71 0.27
N ASN A 47 -1.02 -13.62 -0.55
CA ASN A 47 -1.67 -14.84 -0.08
C ASN A 47 -0.70 -15.82 0.60
N SER A 48 0.60 -15.74 0.29
CA SER A 48 1.65 -16.48 1.01
C SER A 48 2.07 -15.83 2.34
N GLY A 49 1.50 -14.67 2.66
CA GLY A 49 1.72 -13.96 3.91
C GLY A 49 2.82 -12.89 3.85
N ASP A 50 3.29 -12.51 2.67
CA ASP A 50 4.23 -11.39 2.48
C ASP A 50 3.52 -10.04 2.63
N ASP A 51 3.85 -9.29 3.67
CA ASP A 51 3.21 -8.03 4.03
C ASP A 51 3.61 -6.86 3.12
N TYR A 52 4.85 -6.85 2.60
CA TYR A 52 5.25 -5.86 1.59
C TYR A 52 4.39 -5.99 0.32
N SER A 53 4.15 -7.20 -0.16
CA SER A 53 3.26 -7.45 -1.29
C SER A 53 1.81 -7.09 -0.99
N MET A 54 1.33 -7.21 0.26
CA MET A 54 0.01 -6.71 0.64
C MET A 54 -0.05 -5.18 0.50
N VAL A 55 0.99 -4.46 0.95
CA VAL A 55 1.08 -3.00 0.83
C VAL A 55 1.12 -2.58 -0.64
N ASP A 56 1.91 -3.24 -1.48
CA ASP A 56 2.02 -2.86 -2.90
C ASP A 56 0.79 -3.26 -3.72
N LEU A 57 0.17 -4.39 -3.39
CA LEU A 57 -1.07 -4.81 -4.04
C LEU A 57 -2.18 -3.76 -3.85
N ARG A 58 -2.15 -2.99 -2.76
CA ARG A 58 -3.11 -1.90 -2.52
C ARG A 58 -3.10 -0.88 -3.66
N LEU A 59 -1.95 -0.68 -4.31
CA LEU A 59 -1.76 0.33 -5.35
C LEU A 59 -2.53 0.00 -6.64
N TYR A 60 -3.13 -1.19 -6.73
CA TYR A 60 -4.01 -1.62 -7.82
C TYR A 60 -5.49 -1.38 -7.53
N TYR A 61 -5.78 -0.56 -6.52
CA TYR A 61 -7.13 -0.17 -6.12
C TYR A 61 -7.15 1.35 -5.86
N PRO A 62 -8.27 2.05 -6.17
CA PRO A 62 -8.44 3.45 -5.78
C PRO A 62 -8.30 3.63 -4.27
N GLU A 63 -7.76 4.77 -3.81
CA GLU A 63 -7.50 5.00 -2.38
C GLU A 63 -8.72 4.83 -1.47
N THR A 64 -9.92 5.11 -1.99
CA THR A 64 -11.19 4.99 -1.28
C THR A 64 -11.77 3.57 -1.25
N ASP A 65 -11.16 2.62 -1.97
CA ASP A 65 -11.62 1.24 -2.06
C ASP A 65 -11.42 0.48 -0.74
N LYS A 66 -12.39 -0.37 -0.38
CA LYS A 66 -12.34 -1.22 0.82
C LYS A 66 -11.17 -2.21 0.79
N MET A 67 -10.67 -2.57 -0.39
CA MET A 67 -9.48 -3.40 -0.55
C MET A 67 -8.22 -2.72 -0.06
N VAL A 68 -8.08 -1.40 -0.24
CA VAL A 68 -6.95 -0.62 0.33
C VAL A 68 -6.92 -0.77 1.84
N ARG A 69 -8.08 -0.63 2.49
CA ARG A 69 -8.20 -0.86 3.94
C ARG A 69 -7.88 -2.32 4.31
N THR A 70 -8.44 -3.27 3.58
CA THR A 70 -8.30 -4.71 3.90
C THR A 70 -6.86 -5.18 3.82
N LEU A 71 -6.15 -4.79 2.76
CA LEU A 71 -4.75 -5.17 2.55
C LEU A 71 -3.83 -4.54 3.60
N ASN A 72 -3.99 -3.24 3.89
CA ASN A 72 -3.19 -2.61 4.93
C ASN A 72 -3.51 -3.16 6.33
N LEU A 73 -4.75 -3.55 6.64
CA LEU A 73 -5.05 -4.21 7.93
C LEU A 73 -4.32 -5.55 8.08
N LYS A 74 -4.24 -6.34 7.00
CA LYS A 74 -3.49 -7.61 7.00
C LYS A 74 -1.99 -7.39 7.19
N ALA A 75 -1.42 -6.40 6.51
CA ALA A 75 0.00 -6.04 6.67
C ALA A 75 0.29 -5.44 8.06
N ALA A 76 -0.60 -4.60 8.58
CA ALA A 76 -0.51 -4.01 9.92
C ALA A 76 -0.56 -5.07 11.03
N ALA A 77 -1.34 -6.15 10.85
CA ALA A 77 -1.35 -7.29 11.78
C ALA A 77 0.02 -8.01 11.86
N LYS A 78 0.92 -7.76 10.90
CA LYS A 78 2.31 -8.22 10.87
C LYS A 78 3.30 -7.12 11.25
N LEU A 79 2.82 -6.03 11.84
CA LEU A 79 3.62 -4.87 12.27
C LEU A 79 4.29 -4.10 11.12
N ASN A 80 3.76 -4.21 9.90
CA ASN A 80 4.26 -3.41 8.79
C ASN A 80 3.98 -1.90 9.03
N THR A 81 5.03 -1.11 9.15
CA THR A 81 4.96 0.30 9.56
C THR A 81 4.36 1.19 8.49
N THR A 82 4.68 0.91 7.22
CA THR A 82 4.05 1.54 6.05
C THR A 82 2.54 1.30 6.02
N ALA A 83 2.09 0.11 6.42
CA ALA A 83 0.67 -0.21 6.47
C ALA A 83 -0.09 0.61 7.53
N PHE A 84 0.53 0.89 8.69
CA PHE A 84 -0.05 1.80 9.67
C PHE A 84 -0.21 3.22 9.10
N TYR A 85 0.83 3.75 8.46
CA TYR A 85 0.75 5.07 7.81
C TYR A 85 -0.39 5.12 6.77
N ASN A 86 -0.46 4.11 5.89
CA ASN A 86 -1.49 4.04 4.86
C ASN A 86 -2.91 3.95 5.44
N LEU A 87 -3.11 3.28 6.58
CA LEU A 87 -4.38 3.29 7.29
C LEU A 87 -4.70 4.66 7.89
N GLY A 88 -3.68 5.38 8.37
CA GLY A 88 -3.80 6.78 8.80
C GLY A 88 -4.34 7.67 7.68
N VAL A 89 -3.74 7.58 6.49
CA VAL A 89 -4.17 8.31 5.27
C VAL A 89 -5.57 7.88 4.82
N TYR A 90 -5.84 6.58 4.76
CA TYR A 90 -7.16 6.06 4.40
C TYR A 90 -8.25 6.67 5.28
N TYR A 91 -8.08 6.65 6.60
CA TYR A 91 -9.07 7.20 7.52
C TYR A 91 -9.10 8.73 7.54
N TYR A 92 -7.97 9.39 7.23
CA TYR A 92 -7.92 10.84 7.03
C TYR A 92 -8.84 11.26 5.88
N ASN A 93 -8.72 10.60 4.72
CA ASN A 93 -9.53 10.87 3.53
C ASN A 93 -11.02 10.57 3.77
N GLN A 94 -11.33 9.59 4.63
CA GLN A 94 -12.69 9.28 5.06
C GLN A 94 -13.22 10.22 6.16
N LYS A 95 -12.49 11.27 6.51
CA LYS A 95 -12.81 12.24 7.58
C LYS A 95 -13.02 11.58 8.95
N ASN A 96 -12.43 10.40 9.18
CA ASN A 96 -12.49 9.70 10.46
C ASN A 96 -11.29 10.08 11.33
N LYS A 97 -11.40 11.23 12.02
CA LYS A 97 -10.31 11.82 12.81
C LYS A 97 -9.75 10.85 13.87
N GLN A 98 -10.62 10.13 14.57
CA GLN A 98 -10.20 9.22 15.63
C GLN A 98 -9.31 8.09 15.11
N LYS A 99 -9.76 7.38 14.05
CA LYS A 99 -8.98 6.26 13.49
C LYS A 99 -7.74 6.74 12.77
N SER A 100 -7.83 7.85 12.04
CA SER A 100 -6.67 8.43 11.36
C SER A 100 -5.53 8.73 12.34
N LYS A 101 -5.83 9.48 13.42
CA LYS A 101 -4.84 9.79 14.47
C LYS A 101 -4.28 8.55 15.14
N PHE A 102 -5.13 7.56 15.43
CA PHE A 102 -4.69 6.29 16.01
C PHE A 102 -3.61 5.64 15.14
N TYR A 103 -3.87 5.47 13.84
CA TYR A 103 -2.92 4.80 12.96
C TYR A 103 -1.65 5.61 12.68
N PHE A 104 -1.74 6.94 12.55
CA PHE A 104 -0.55 7.78 12.42
C PHE A 104 0.34 7.72 13.67
N LYS A 105 -0.27 7.72 14.87
CA LYS A 105 0.47 7.56 16.13
C LYS A 105 1.18 6.20 16.17
N VAL A 106 0.48 5.11 15.84
CA VAL A 106 1.08 3.77 15.80
C VAL A 106 2.21 3.69 14.77
N ALA A 107 2.06 4.28 13.59
CA ALA A 107 3.12 4.33 12.57
C ALA A 107 4.38 5.02 13.12
N LYS A 108 4.21 6.19 13.75
CA LYS A 108 5.29 6.96 14.36
C LYS A 108 5.97 6.23 15.51
N GLU A 109 5.21 5.59 16.40
CA GLU A 109 5.73 4.78 17.50
C GLU A 109 6.53 3.57 17.02
N ASN A 110 6.29 3.10 15.80
CA ASN A 110 7.06 2.02 15.16
C ASN A 110 8.13 2.55 14.18
N GLY A 111 8.48 3.84 14.24
CA GLY A 111 9.61 4.42 13.51
C GLY A 111 9.30 4.84 12.07
N TYR A 112 8.03 4.92 11.67
CA TYR A 112 7.65 5.51 10.38
C TYR A 112 7.64 7.04 10.49
N ASP A 113 8.32 7.72 9.57
CA ASP A 113 8.20 9.18 9.42
C ASP A 113 6.89 9.53 8.72
N ILE A 114 5.93 10.06 9.49
CA ILE A 114 4.61 10.47 8.97
C ILE A 114 4.64 11.87 8.33
N GLY A 115 5.77 12.58 8.39
CA GLY A 115 5.91 13.93 7.85
C GLY A 115 5.26 15.03 8.69
N GLU A 116 5.72 16.27 8.48
CA GLU A 116 5.36 17.44 9.29
C GLU A 116 3.85 17.74 9.29
N ILE A 117 3.17 17.53 8.15
CA ILE A 117 1.73 17.76 8.02
C ILE A 117 0.94 16.86 8.98
N PHE A 118 1.26 15.57 9.00
CA PHE A 118 0.55 14.62 9.86
C PHE A 118 1.03 14.70 11.32
N ASP A 119 2.26 15.12 11.57
CA ASP A 119 2.72 15.47 12.91
C ASP A 119 1.91 16.64 13.51
N ALA A 120 1.71 17.73 12.75
CA ALA A 120 0.86 18.83 13.18
C ALA A 120 -0.61 18.39 13.34
N TYR A 121 -1.11 17.53 12.44
CA TYR A 121 -2.44 16.95 12.55
C TYR A 121 -2.64 16.18 13.86
N LEU A 122 -1.63 15.44 14.35
CA LEU A 122 -1.72 14.73 15.62
C LEU A 122 -1.90 15.69 16.81
N MET A 123 -1.34 16.89 16.75
CA MET A 123 -1.38 17.90 17.82
C MET A 123 -2.73 18.66 17.93
N ASN A 124 -3.53 18.69 16.85
CA ASN A 124 -4.80 19.46 16.74
C ASN A 124 -6.07 18.62 16.87
#